data_AF-A0A6M1YIF5-F1
#
_entry.id   AF-A0A6M1YIF5-F1
#
_cell.length_a   1.000
_cell.length_b   1.000
_cell.length_c   1.000
_cell.angle_alpha   90.00
_cell.angle_beta   90.00
_cell.angle_gamma   90.00
#
_symmetry.space_group_name_H-M   'P 1'
#
loop_
_entity.id
_entity.type
_entity.pdbx_description
1 polymer ?
#
loop_
_entity_poly.entity_id
_entity_poly.type
_entity_poly.pdbx_seq_one_letter_code
_entity_poly.pdbx_strand_id
1 'polypeptide(L)'
;MAEVLELRKQKIFLGDYDYKADIENRIHFSQLSLKDLEVLEEICCSSLRVSVQEIQTNLHLTHSELENALAKLEKIHLFERTQDILLVDKQKRKIIEFYLELFEEDSFGMEYLKTLLKKIPIHLLPIWYLLSKSVNNIFEGIVEKYLKKPHLYLRHIKSLQLDDPILQAIKEKLFQTSEYKLYFEDLKKEFNLSDEKLHEMLLLLEFYLVGILNYEKTTQGFVQVLTPYPELRKYLLFTRSIKLSSNIKPLREESFAFVRDMELILKESKKSKMEASSLRSSVELKPQSLQLLAKRLKLDLNDHVKAYFNLIATKLVLFELAKIADGQLLCENVDYFLKKNLEDRAIFCFRHLKNTFVTFEGPKEMLNEKNVKECEKSIVPVLDLGWVDFTSFTKILTIGLNEKPSIELTQVGRKLTYQYPSYMDEEIHLVKTTFFEHLFAAGLINCGDAKNPQCFIVTEFGRSVFGD
;
A
#
# COMPACT_ATOMS: atom_id res chain seq x y z
N MET A 1 33.29 1.06 -17.63
CA MET A 1 33.94 1.86 -16.57
C MET A 1 32.95 1.97 -15.43
N ALA A 2 33.11 1.09 -14.45
CA ALA A 2 32.31 1.07 -13.23
C ALA A 2 32.99 2.00 -12.22
N GLU A 3 32.49 3.22 -12.10
CA GLU A 3 32.81 4.05 -10.93
C GLU A 3 32.04 3.48 -9.74
N VAL A 4 32.81 2.97 -8.78
CA VAL A 4 32.37 2.71 -7.42
C VAL A 4 32.01 4.06 -6.80
N LEU A 5 30.77 4.50 -7.00
CA LEU A 5 30.12 5.49 -6.15
C LEU A 5 30.02 4.83 -4.77
N GLU A 6 30.90 5.21 -3.84
CA GLU A 6 30.62 5.05 -2.42
C GLU A 6 29.19 5.55 -2.19
N LEU A 7 28.29 4.64 -1.83
CA LEU A 7 26.91 4.95 -1.49
C LEU A 7 26.96 5.88 -0.27
N ARG A 8 26.97 7.20 -0.51
CA ARG A 8 26.88 8.20 0.55
C ARG A 8 25.66 7.87 1.39
N LYS A 9 25.87 7.51 2.65
CA LYS A 9 24.79 7.26 3.59
C LYS A 9 24.15 8.59 3.98
N GLN A 10 22.83 8.57 4.17
CA GLN A 10 22.10 9.70 4.71
C GLN A 10 22.59 9.95 6.15
N LYS A 11 23.12 11.14 6.42
CA LYS A 11 23.57 11.52 7.76
C LYS A 11 22.88 12.80 8.19
N ILE A 12 22.08 12.69 9.24
CA ILE A 12 21.32 13.79 9.84
C ILE A 12 21.97 14.12 11.18
N PHE A 13 22.21 15.41 11.43
CA PHE A 13 22.85 15.86 12.66
C PHE A 13 22.01 16.95 13.32
N LEU A 14 21.33 16.61 14.42
CA LEU A 14 20.44 17.55 15.10
C LEU A 14 21.13 18.83 15.59
N GLY A 15 22.45 18.79 15.83
CA GLY A 15 23.23 19.96 16.24
C GLY A 15 23.35 21.05 15.16
N ASP A 16 22.87 20.79 13.94
CA ASP A 16 22.78 21.79 12.87
C ASP A 16 21.67 22.84 13.11
N TYR A 17 20.81 22.67 14.13
CA TYR A 17 19.82 23.64 14.57
C TYR A 17 19.53 23.53 16.09
N ASP A 18 18.70 24.42 16.63
CA ASP A 18 18.31 24.39 18.05
C ASP A 18 17.25 23.30 18.34
N TYR A 19 17.68 22.05 18.27
CA TYR A 19 16.83 20.89 18.54
C TYR A 19 16.44 20.78 20.03
N LYS A 20 17.21 21.40 20.94
CA LYS A 20 16.94 21.36 22.38
C LYS A 20 15.65 22.10 22.72
N ALA A 21 15.45 23.28 22.13
CA ALA A 21 14.19 24.00 22.26
C ALA A 21 13.00 23.20 21.68
N ASP A 22 13.21 22.41 20.61
CA ASP A 22 12.16 21.52 20.07
C ASP A 22 11.77 20.43 21.08
N ILE A 23 12.77 19.77 21.67
CA ILE A 23 12.57 18.73 22.70
C ILE A 23 11.86 19.32 23.94
N GLU A 24 12.29 20.47 24.42
CA GLU A 24 11.68 21.13 25.58
C GLU A 24 10.19 21.42 25.34
N ASN A 25 9.86 21.98 24.16
CA ASN A 25 8.46 22.19 23.77
C ASN A 25 7.69 20.87 23.74
N ARG A 26 8.23 19.81 23.11
CA ARG A 26 7.58 18.49 23.04
C ARG A 26 7.29 17.91 24.42
N ILE A 27 8.22 18.05 25.36
CA ILE A 27 8.01 17.62 26.76
C ILE A 27 6.89 18.44 27.40
N HIS A 28 6.83 19.76 27.20
CA HIS A 28 5.73 20.57 27.70
C HIS A 28 4.38 20.18 27.10
N PHE A 29 4.31 19.95 25.78
CA PHE A 29 3.10 19.49 25.09
C PHE A 29 2.62 18.13 25.61
N SER A 30 3.54 17.22 25.99
CA SER A 30 3.18 15.91 26.55
C SER A 30 2.43 15.97 27.89
N GLN A 31 2.55 17.09 28.61
CA GLN A 31 1.96 17.28 29.92
C GLN A 31 0.59 17.99 29.87
N LEU A 32 0.13 18.38 28.68
CA LEU A 32 -1.14 19.09 28.52
C LEU A 32 -2.33 18.14 28.63
N SER A 33 -3.31 18.53 29.44
CA SER A 33 -4.62 17.91 29.48
C SER A 33 -5.52 18.44 28.35
N LEU A 34 -6.68 17.82 28.17
CA LEU A 34 -7.70 18.29 27.21
C LEU A 34 -8.07 19.77 27.44
N LYS A 35 -8.27 20.16 28.70
CA LYS A 35 -8.58 21.54 29.07
C LYS A 35 -7.42 22.49 28.80
N ASP A 36 -6.19 22.06 29.06
CA ASP A 36 -5.01 22.89 28.80
C ASP A 36 -4.88 23.17 27.28
N LEU A 37 -5.20 22.18 26.44
CA LEU A 37 -5.21 22.32 24.99
C LEU A 37 -6.32 23.27 24.50
N GLU A 38 -7.54 23.15 25.04
CA GLU A 38 -8.66 24.07 24.71
C GLU A 38 -8.31 25.53 25.02
N VAL A 39 -7.66 25.79 26.17
CA VAL A 39 -7.16 27.12 26.53
C VAL A 39 -6.07 27.59 25.56
N LEU A 40 -5.15 26.71 25.18
CA LEU A 40 -4.08 27.04 24.24
C LEU A 40 -4.63 27.37 22.84
N GLU A 41 -5.58 26.59 22.34
CA GLU A 41 -6.28 26.82 21.08
C GLU A 41 -7.02 28.15 21.08
N GLU A 42 -7.72 28.50 22.16
CA GLU A 42 -8.42 29.78 22.30
C GLU A 42 -7.44 30.96 22.25
N ILE A 43 -6.30 30.88 22.96
CA ILE A 43 -5.24 31.90 22.90
C ILE A 43 -4.67 32.00 21.47
N CYS A 44 -4.46 30.87 20.80
CA CYS A 44 -4.01 30.80 19.42
C CYS A 44 -5.06 31.23 18.40
N CYS A 45 -6.35 31.34 18.75
CA CYS A 45 -7.39 31.88 17.86
C CYS A 45 -7.69 33.36 18.15
N SER A 46 -7.38 33.82 19.37
CA SER A 46 -7.62 35.19 19.84
C SER A 46 -6.74 36.25 19.17
N SER A 47 -7.00 37.52 19.50
CA SER A 47 -6.12 38.62 19.09
C SER A 47 -4.76 38.56 19.81
N LEU A 48 -3.76 39.32 19.35
CA LEU A 48 -2.44 39.38 20.04
C LEU A 48 -2.51 39.93 21.46
N ARG A 49 -3.65 40.52 21.84
CA ARG A 49 -3.95 40.99 23.19
C ARG A 49 -5.31 40.43 23.59
N VAL A 50 -5.33 39.47 24.50
CA VAL A 50 -6.55 38.79 24.94
C VAL A 50 -6.73 38.98 26.44
N SER A 51 -7.97 39.21 26.88
CA SER A 51 -8.26 39.30 28.31
C SER A 51 -8.52 37.91 28.92
N VAL A 52 -8.08 37.69 30.15
CA VAL A 52 -8.30 36.40 30.85
C VAL A 52 -9.80 36.15 31.04
N GLN A 53 -10.58 37.21 31.32
CA GLN A 53 -12.04 37.13 31.42
C GLN A 53 -12.73 36.67 30.13
N GLU A 54 -12.23 37.09 28.97
CA GLU A 54 -12.75 36.68 27.67
C GLU A 54 -12.55 35.18 27.44
N ILE A 55 -11.33 34.68 27.69
CA ILE A 55 -11.03 33.23 27.62
C ILE A 55 -11.91 32.44 28.59
N GLN A 56 -12.04 32.93 29.83
CA GLN A 56 -12.86 32.28 30.87
C GLN A 56 -14.33 32.17 30.43
N THR A 57 -14.85 33.22 29.81
CA THR A 57 -16.24 33.28 29.33
C THR A 57 -16.44 32.37 28.13
N ASN A 58 -15.52 32.39 27.15
CA ASN A 58 -15.60 31.62 25.91
C ASN A 58 -15.53 30.11 26.16
N LEU A 59 -14.68 29.67 27.09
CA LEU A 59 -14.47 28.26 27.40
C LEU A 59 -15.32 27.75 28.58
N HIS A 60 -16.14 28.61 29.19
CA HIS A 60 -16.97 28.28 30.35
C HIS A 60 -16.18 27.66 31.53
N LEU A 61 -14.94 28.11 31.74
CA LEU A 61 -14.06 27.61 32.80
C LEU A 61 -14.24 28.41 34.09
N THR A 62 -14.00 27.76 35.23
CA THR A 62 -13.83 28.50 36.48
C THR A 62 -12.49 29.24 36.48
N HIS A 63 -12.39 30.33 37.25
CA HIS A 63 -11.13 31.07 37.37
C HIS A 63 -9.98 30.17 37.82
N SER A 64 -10.21 29.28 38.79
CA SER A 64 -9.18 28.34 39.25
C SER A 64 -8.72 27.35 38.17
N GLU A 65 -9.62 26.89 37.29
CA GLU A 65 -9.24 25.98 36.20
C GLU A 65 -8.40 26.70 35.15
N LEU A 66 -8.79 27.92 34.78
CA LEU A 66 -8.05 28.73 33.81
C LEU A 66 -6.66 29.11 34.35
N GLU A 67 -6.55 29.54 35.60
CA GLU A 67 -5.26 29.87 36.23
C GLU A 67 -4.30 28.67 36.24
N ASN A 68 -4.81 27.47 36.54
CA ASN A 68 -4.01 26.25 36.51
C ASN A 68 -3.51 25.92 35.09
N ALA A 69 -4.34 26.13 34.06
CA ALA A 69 -3.94 25.94 32.67
C ALA A 69 -2.90 26.98 32.24
N LEU A 70 -3.15 28.27 32.52
CA LEU A 70 -2.23 29.36 32.17
C LEU A 70 -0.85 29.17 32.81
N ALA A 71 -0.78 28.75 34.09
CA ALA A 71 0.48 28.49 34.77
C ALA A 71 1.32 27.37 34.11
N LYS A 72 0.68 26.41 33.44
CA LYS A 72 1.39 25.39 32.65
C LYS A 72 1.83 25.97 31.30
N LEU A 73 0.95 26.70 30.63
CA LEU A 73 1.20 27.27 29.29
C LEU A 73 2.25 28.37 29.29
N GLU A 74 2.48 29.07 30.40
CA GLU A 74 3.56 30.05 30.57
C GLU A 74 4.95 29.45 30.26
N LYS A 75 5.15 28.15 30.50
CA LYS A 75 6.41 27.44 30.21
C LYS A 75 6.69 27.30 28.71
N ILE A 76 5.67 27.41 27.87
CA ILE A 76 5.80 27.34 26.41
C ILE A 76 6.27 28.69 25.83
N HIS A 77 6.28 29.75 26.65
CA HIS A 77 6.70 31.10 26.26
C HIS A 77 5.91 31.66 25.06
N LEU A 78 4.62 31.33 24.97
CA LEU A 78 3.71 31.88 23.94
C LEU A 78 3.30 33.31 24.23
N PHE A 79 3.08 33.64 25.50
CA PHE A 79 2.54 34.92 25.92
C PHE A 79 3.24 35.45 27.17
N GLU A 80 3.19 36.76 27.33
CA GLU A 80 3.51 37.44 28.57
C GLU A 80 2.22 37.88 29.25
N ARG A 81 2.14 37.70 30.58
CA ARG A 81 0.96 38.07 31.35
C ARG A 81 1.16 39.41 32.04
N THR A 82 0.26 40.35 31.78
CA THR A 82 0.20 41.63 32.47
C THR A 82 -1.18 41.80 33.09
N GLN A 83 -1.29 41.56 34.40
CA GLN A 83 -2.56 41.55 35.15
C GLN A 83 -3.59 40.58 34.53
N ASP A 84 -4.65 41.12 33.94
CA ASP A 84 -5.79 40.40 33.38
C ASP A 84 -5.71 40.28 31.84
N ILE A 85 -4.53 40.56 31.28
CA ILE A 85 -4.28 40.59 29.83
C ILE A 85 -3.08 39.70 29.49
N LEU A 86 -3.25 38.87 28.46
CA LEU A 86 -2.19 38.09 27.84
C LEU A 86 -1.72 38.80 26.55
N LEU A 87 -0.41 39.01 26.43
CA LEU A 87 0.24 39.54 25.24
C LEU A 87 0.90 38.39 24.48
N VAL A 88 0.33 38.01 23.34
CA VAL A 88 0.74 36.83 22.56
C VAL A 88 1.86 37.17 21.58
N ASP A 89 2.94 36.38 21.59
CA ASP A 89 4.03 36.50 20.62
C ASP A 89 3.59 35.92 19.26
N LYS A 90 3.62 36.77 18.22
CA LYS A 90 3.18 36.43 16.86
C LYS A 90 4.04 35.35 16.19
N GLN A 91 5.35 35.31 16.46
CA GLN A 91 6.25 34.32 15.88
C GLN A 91 6.09 32.97 16.58
N LYS A 92 6.04 32.97 17.92
CA LYS A 92 5.81 31.77 18.72
C LYS A 92 4.44 31.16 18.47
N ARG A 93 3.39 31.98 18.31
CA ARG A 93 2.05 31.52 17.94
C ARG A 93 2.06 30.65 16.68
N LYS A 94 2.77 31.07 15.62
CA LYS A 94 2.88 30.26 14.39
C LYS A 94 3.57 28.91 14.62
N ILE A 95 4.55 28.87 15.50
CA ILE A 95 5.25 27.62 15.86
C ILE A 95 4.33 26.71 16.66
N ILE A 96 3.53 27.27 17.56
CA ILE A 96 2.58 26.51 18.40
C ILE A 96 1.39 26.01 17.59
N GLU A 97 0.80 26.86 16.73
CA GLU A 97 -0.25 26.45 15.78
C GLU A 97 0.19 25.21 14.98
N PHE A 98 1.47 25.15 14.60
CA PHE A 98 2.07 23.98 13.97
C PHE A 98 2.16 22.74 14.88
N TYR A 99 2.46 22.89 16.17
CA TYR A 99 2.44 21.74 17.10
C TYR A 99 1.02 21.29 17.44
N LEU A 100 0.03 22.19 17.43
CA LEU A 100 -1.38 21.85 17.61
C LEU A 100 -1.88 20.87 16.53
N GLU A 101 -1.34 20.95 15.30
CA GLU A 101 -1.63 19.97 14.24
C GLU A 101 -1.29 18.52 14.66
N LEU A 102 -0.37 18.30 15.61
CA LEU A 102 -0.04 16.96 16.10
C LEU A 102 -1.10 16.35 17.04
N PHE A 103 -2.04 17.15 17.55
CA PHE A 103 -3.15 16.71 18.39
C PHE A 103 -4.42 16.38 17.60
N GLU A 104 -4.45 16.77 16.32
CA GLU A 104 -5.56 16.50 15.41
C GLU A 104 -5.29 15.23 14.59
N GLU A 105 -6.20 14.27 14.68
CA GLU A 105 -6.09 13.03 13.91
C GLU A 105 -6.14 13.32 12.40
N ASP A 106 -5.22 12.72 11.64
CA ASP A 106 -5.15 12.86 10.18
C ASP A 106 -4.96 14.30 9.63
N SER A 107 -4.59 15.26 10.49
CA SER A 107 -4.32 16.63 10.06
C SER A 107 -2.84 16.91 9.77
N PHE A 108 -1.95 16.33 10.59
CA PHE A 108 -0.51 16.31 10.36
C PHE A 108 -0.13 15.44 9.15
N GLY A 109 1.00 15.72 8.49
CA GLY A 109 1.42 15.02 7.27
C GLY A 109 2.63 15.65 6.59
N MET A 110 2.63 15.71 5.27
CA MET A 110 3.76 16.31 4.53
C MET A 110 3.94 17.82 4.76
N GLU A 111 2.88 18.55 5.09
CA GLU A 111 3.01 19.96 5.51
C GLU A 111 3.73 20.07 6.87
N TYR A 112 3.55 19.09 7.75
CA TYR A 112 4.30 19.00 8.99
C TYR A 112 5.81 18.90 8.67
N LEU A 113 6.17 17.93 7.83
CA LEU A 113 7.56 17.74 7.38
C LEU A 113 8.12 19.02 6.75
N LYS A 114 7.38 19.66 5.85
CA LYS A 114 7.80 20.89 5.17
C LYS A 114 8.14 22.00 6.16
N THR A 115 7.37 22.14 7.24
CA THR A 115 7.63 23.15 8.27
C THR A 115 8.74 22.73 9.23
N LEU A 116 8.86 21.45 9.57
CA LEU A 116 10.00 20.91 10.32
C LEU A 116 11.32 21.20 9.58
N LEU A 117 11.36 21.00 8.27
CA LEU A 117 12.54 21.27 7.43
C LEU A 117 12.92 22.75 7.38
N LYS A 118 11.96 23.68 7.53
CA LYS A 118 12.26 25.13 7.57
C LYS A 118 13.06 25.54 8.80
N LYS A 119 13.10 24.71 9.86
CA LYS A 119 13.94 24.95 11.04
C LYS A 119 15.43 24.70 10.74
N ILE A 120 15.73 23.97 9.68
CA ILE A 120 17.09 23.60 9.30
C ILE A 120 17.67 24.65 8.35
N PRO A 121 18.94 25.05 8.50
CA PRO A 121 19.61 25.90 7.52
C PRO A 121 19.50 25.32 6.10
N ILE A 122 18.99 26.13 5.17
CA ILE A 122 18.60 25.68 3.82
C ILE A 122 19.72 24.96 3.05
N HIS A 123 20.98 25.30 3.29
CA HIS A 123 22.14 24.73 2.61
C HIS A 123 22.52 23.31 3.10
N LEU A 124 22.01 22.88 4.26
CA LEU A 124 22.28 21.56 4.83
C LEU A 124 21.31 20.49 4.33
N LEU A 125 20.07 20.87 4.03
CA LEU A 125 19.04 19.94 3.55
C LEU A 125 19.44 19.16 2.29
N PRO A 126 20.07 19.75 1.26
CA PRO A 126 20.55 18.98 0.10
C PRO A 126 21.59 17.93 0.47
N ILE A 127 22.41 18.18 1.49
CA ILE A 127 23.40 17.22 2.00
C ILE A 127 22.69 16.10 2.76
N TRP A 128 21.80 16.46 3.68
CA TRP A 128 21.01 15.51 4.47
C TRP A 128 20.18 14.58 3.60
N TYR A 129 19.61 15.05 2.49
CA TYR A 129 18.75 14.25 1.62
C TYR A 129 19.43 13.83 0.32
N LEU A 130 20.75 14.07 0.20
CA LEU A 130 21.55 13.68 -0.96
C LEU A 130 20.95 14.18 -2.29
N LEU A 131 20.43 15.41 -2.29
CA LEU A 131 19.82 16.05 -3.46
C LEU A 131 20.90 16.64 -4.37
N SER A 132 20.61 16.73 -5.67
CA SER A 132 21.51 17.44 -6.58
C SER A 132 21.53 18.94 -6.26
N LYS A 133 22.66 19.60 -6.54
CA LYS A 133 22.81 21.05 -6.38
C LYS A 133 21.89 21.86 -7.31
N SER A 134 21.28 21.23 -8.31
CA SER A 134 20.39 21.84 -9.29
C SER A 134 18.92 21.84 -8.88
N VAL A 135 18.58 21.31 -7.69
CA VAL A 135 17.20 21.29 -7.19
C VAL A 135 16.78 22.71 -6.81
N ASN A 136 15.82 23.27 -7.55
CA ASN A 136 15.28 24.61 -7.30
C ASN A 136 14.36 24.66 -6.07
N ASN A 137 13.67 23.56 -5.75
CA ASN A 137 12.81 23.42 -4.58
C ASN A 137 13.20 22.15 -3.81
N ILE A 138 13.86 22.33 -2.66
CA ILE A 138 14.39 21.23 -1.83
C ILE A 138 13.31 20.24 -1.42
N PHE A 139 12.14 20.75 -0.99
CA PHE A 139 11.05 19.91 -0.53
C PHE A 139 10.48 19.06 -1.68
N GLU A 140 10.26 19.66 -2.85
CA GLU A 140 9.87 18.91 -4.06
C GLU A 140 10.93 17.88 -4.44
N GLY A 141 12.23 18.20 -4.29
CA GLY A 141 13.31 17.25 -4.50
C GLY A 141 13.26 16.05 -3.55
N ILE A 142 12.92 16.26 -2.27
CA ILE A 142 12.69 15.17 -1.30
C ILE A 142 11.49 14.33 -1.72
N VAL A 143 10.39 14.98 -2.11
CA VAL A 143 9.18 14.29 -2.57
C VAL A 143 9.49 13.42 -3.78
N GLU A 144 10.04 13.99 -4.86
CA GLU A 144 10.34 13.26 -6.10
C GLU A 144 11.32 12.10 -5.87
N LYS A 145 12.30 12.29 -4.98
CA LYS A 145 13.30 11.25 -4.70
C LYS A 145 12.81 10.12 -3.80
N TYR A 146 12.03 10.43 -2.76
CA TYR A 146 11.71 9.48 -1.70
C TYR A 146 10.22 9.21 -1.51
N LEU A 147 9.34 10.19 -1.72
CA LEU A 147 7.95 10.13 -1.23
C LEU A 147 6.89 10.07 -2.33
N LYS A 148 7.28 10.38 -3.58
CA LYS A 148 6.37 10.54 -4.72
C LYS A 148 5.47 9.35 -4.95
N LYS A 149 6.02 8.14 -4.80
CA LYS A 149 5.29 6.87 -4.93
C LYS A 149 5.49 6.04 -3.67
N PRO A 150 4.48 5.29 -3.20
CA PRO A 150 4.62 4.48 -1.98
C PRO A 150 5.80 3.50 -2.02
N HIS A 151 6.10 2.89 -3.18
CA HIS A 151 7.22 1.97 -3.31
C HIS A 151 8.59 2.67 -3.18
N LEU A 152 8.72 3.93 -3.60
CA LEU A 152 9.94 4.72 -3.37
C LEU A 152 10.12 4.95 -1.88
N TYR A 153 9.03 5.25 -1.18
CA TYR A 153 9.05 5.47 0.25
C TYR A 153 9.42 4.19 1.00
N LEU A 154 8.77 3.07 0.68
CA LEU A 154 9.12 1.76 1.28
C LEU A 154 10.55 1.35 0.97
N ARG A 155 11.05 1.62 -0.24
CA ARG A 155 12.45 1.36 -0.60
C ARG A 155 13.40 2.20 0.24
N HIS A 156 13.10 3.48 0.45
CA HIS A 156 13.85 4.36 1.34
C HIS A 156 13.95 3.76 2.74
N ILE A 157 12.80 3.44 3.37
CA ILE A 157 12.74 2.82 4.71
C ILE A 157 13.54 1.52 4.78
N LYS A 158 13.39 0.62 3.80
CA LYS A 158 14.11 -0.66 3.75
C LYS A 158 15.63 -0.47 3.60
N SER A 159 16.06 0.52 2.80
CA SER A 159 17.47 0.80 2.55
C SER A 159 18.16 1.57 3.68
N LEU A 160 17.37 2.24 4.51
CA LEU A 160 17.88 3.08 5.59
C LEU A 160 18.51 2.21 6.68
N GLN A 161 19.80 2.43 6.93
CA GLN A 161 20.52 1.85 8.05
C GLN A 161 20.81 2.95 9.06
N LEU A 162 20.29 2.78 10.28
CA LEU A 162 20.52 3.71 11.38
C LEU A 162 21.71 3.23 12.21
N ASP A 163 22.65 4.13 12.50
CA ASP A 163 23.88 3.80 13.22
C ASP A 163 23.60 3.42 14.69
N ASP A 164 22.55 3.98 15.28
CA ASP A 164 22.11 3.66 16.65
C ASP A 164 21.24 2.39 16.66
N PRO A 165 21.61 1.33 17.41
CA PRO A 165 20.85 0.09 17.50
C PRO A 165 19.42 0.26 18.02
N ILE A 166 19.20 1.21 18.95
CA ILE A 166 17.89 1.47 19.53
C ILE A 166 16.99 2.12 18.48
N LEU A 167 17.50 3.10 17.73
CA LEU A 167 16.75 3.72 16.62
C LEU A 167 16.37 2.69 15.56
N GLN A 168 17.30 1.79 15.22
CA GLN A 168 17.04 0.71 14.28
C GLN A 168 15.94 -0.23 14.80
N ALA A 169 15.99 -0.60 16.09
CA ALA A 169 14.98 -1.46 16.71
C ALA A 169 13.60 -0.80 16.73
N ILE A 170 13.50 0.50 17.07
CA ILE A 170 12.25 1.26 17.04
C ILE A 170 11.67 1.26 15.62
N LYS A 171 12.50 1.53 14.59
CA LYS A 171 12.08 1.49 13.18
C LYS A 171 11.51 0.12 12.81
N GLU A 172 12.23 -0.97 13.10
CA GLU A 172 11.78 -2.33 12.78
C GLU A 172 10.46 -2.67 13.47
N LYS A 173 10.34 -2.34 14.77
CA LYS A 173 9.13 -2.56 15.55
C LYS A 173 7.93 -1.79 14.99
N LEU A 174 8.14 -0.56 14.53
CA LEU A 174 7.08 0.30 13.99
C LEU A 174 6.39 -0.35 12.77
N PHE A 175 7.17 -0.97 11.88
CA PHE A 175 6.65 -1.60 10.67
C PHE A 175 6.17 -3.05 10.87
N GLN A 176 6.46 -3.65 12.03
CA GLN A 176 5.98 -4.99 12.41
C GLN A 176 4.66 -4.97 13.19
N THR A 177 4.39 -3.90 13.93
CA THR A 177 3.22 -3.80 14.81
C THR A 177 1.90 -3.70 14.03
N SER A 178 0.81 -4.17 14.64
CA SER A 178 -0.55 -3.93 14.13
C SER A 178 -0.84 -2.42 14.11
N GLU A 179 -1.49 -1.94 13.06
CA GLU A 179 -1.81 -0.52 12.83
C GLU A 179 -0.65 0.48 12.73
N TYR A 180 0.60 0.02 12.85
CA TYR A 180 1.81 0.85 12.75
C TYR A 180 1.85 1.96 13.80
N LYS A 181 1.53 1.61 15.06
CA LYS A 181 1.56 2.52 16.22
C LYS A 181 2.52 1.99 17.27
N LEU A 182 3.31 2.87 17.88
CA LEU A 182 4.11 2.58 19.07
C LEU A 182 3.89 3.67 20.11
N TYR A 183 3.52 3.29 21.33
CA TYR A 183 3.29 4.24 22.42
C TYR A 183 4.62 4.69 23.04
N PHE A 184 4.74 6.00 23.31
CA PHE A 184 5.94 6.59 23.87
C PHE A 184 6.34 5.95 25.21
N GLU A 185 5.37 5.77 26.12
CA GLU A 185 5.60 5.17 27.43
C GLU A 185 6.10 3.72 27.36
N ASP A 186 5.65 2.97 26.35
CA ASP A 186 6.10 1.59 26.16
C ASP A 186 7.55 1.57 25.68
N LEU A 187 7.91 2.43 24.73
CA LEU A 187 9.28 2.57 24.24
C LEU A 187 10.23 3.03 25.34
N LYS A 188 9.81 4.01 26.14
CA LYS A 188 10.59 4.53 27.28
C LYS A 188 10.94 3.42 28.26
N LYS A 189 9.96 2.59 28.64
CA LYS A 189 10.15 1.47 29.56
C LYS A 189 11.00 0.36 28.97
N GLU A 190 10.72 -0.01 27.72
CA GLU A 190 11.41 -1.12 27.04
C GLU A 190 12.90 -0.83 26.85
N PHE A 191 13.26 0.39 26.44
CA PHE A 191 14.65 0.78 26.19
C PHE A 191 15.32 1.47 27.37
N ASN A 192 14.62 1.65 28.50
CA ASN A 192 15.10 2.32 29.70
C ASN A 192 15.73 3.69 29.42
N LEU A 193 14.98 4.56 28.74
CA LEU A 193 15.43 5.88 28.29
C LEU A 193 14.84 7.01 29.14
N SER A 194 15.54 8.15 29.20
CA SER A 194 14.94 9.41 29.68
C SER A 194 14.02 10.01 28.62
N ASP A 195 13.15 10.93 29.03
CA ASP A 195 12.22 11.62 28.11
C ASP A 195 12.97 12.41 27.05
N GLU A 196 14.02 13.13 27.46
CA GLU A 196 14.84 13.91 26.55
C GLU A 196 15.51 13.02 25.51
N LYS A 197 16.05 11.86 25.93
CA LYS A 197 16.75 10.97 25.01
C LYS A 197 15.79 10.30 24.03
N LEU A 198 14.62 9.88 24.49
CA LEU A 198 13.60 9.31 23.61
C LEU A 198 13.09 10.37 22.64
N HIS A 199 12.80 11.59 23.09
CA HIS A 199 12.41 12.69 22.19
C HIS A 199 13.47 13.01 21.14
N GLU A 200 14.76 13.03 21.50
CA GLU A 200 15.87 13.20 20.56
C GLU A 200 15.88 12.09 19.49
N MET A 201 15.69 10.84 19.92
CA MET A 201 15.63 9.68 19.03
C MET A 201 14.44 9.75 18.07
N LEU A 202 13.25 10.08 18.57
CA LEU A 202 12.04 10.18 17.74
C LEU A 202 12.13 11.34 16.74
N LEU A 203 12.75 12.46 17.14
CA LEU A 203 13.03 13.58 16.25
C LEU A 203 14.00 13.21 15.13
N LEU A 204 15.00 12.37 15.40
CA LEU A 204 15.85 11.80 14.34
C LEU A 204 15.01 10.96 13.37
N LEU A 205 14.12 10.10 13.87
CA LEU A 205 13.24 9.29 13.02
C LEU A 205 12.34 10.15 12.12
N GLU A 206 11.87 11.30 12.58
CA GLU A 206 11.12 12.26 11.76
C GLU A 206 11.97 12.78 10.60
N PHE A 207 13.20 13.26 10.86
CA PHE A 207 14.08 13.74 9.78
C PHE A 207 14.53 12.64 8.83
N TYR A 208 14.69 11.41 9.33
CA TYR A 208 14.95 10.23 8.49
C TYR A 208 13.74 9.78 7.66
N LEU A 209 12.60 10.47 7.79
CA LEU A 209 11.34 10.15 7.13
C LEU A 209 10.80 8.78 7.56
N VAL A 210 11.05 8.35 8.80
CA VAL A 210 10.60 7.03 9.29
C VAL A 210 9.21 7.12 9.90
N GLY A 211 9.04 8.02 10.85
CA GLY A 211 7.80 8.18 11.60
C GLY A 211 7.75 9.52 12.30
N ILE A 212 6.55 9.88 12.74
CA ILE A 212 6.21 11.14 13.39
C ILE A 212 5.60 10.87 14.76
N LEU A 213 6.03 11.62 15.76
CA LEU A 213 5.42 11.63 17.08
C LEU A 213 4.16 12.52 17.06
N ASN A 214 3.01 11.94 17.36
CA ASN A 214 1.72 12.63 17.47
C ASN A 214 1.01 12.31 18.79
N TYR A 215 -0.15 12.91 18.98
CA TYR A 215 -0.96 12.75 20.18
C TYR A 215 -2.31 12.13 19.84
N GLU A 216 -2.59 10.95 20.40
CA GLU A 216 -3.87 10.26 20.24
C GLU A 216 -4.78 10.59 21.42
N LYS A 217 -6.02 11.02 21.12
CA LYS A 217 -7.01 11.34 22.14
C LYS A 217 -7.55 10.07 22.79
N THR A 218 -7.55 10.05 24.11
CA THR A 218 -8.10 8.98 24.97
C THR A 218 -9.17 9.54 25.90
N THR A 219 -9.85 8.68 26.66
CA THR A 219 -10.82 9.11 27.67
C THR A 219 -10.19 9.92 28.82
N GLN A 220 -8.89 9.75 29.06
CA GLN A 220 -8.17 10.37 30.18
C GLN A 220 -7.29 11.56 29.76
N GLY A 221 -7.21 11.88 28.46
CA GLY A 221 -6.32 12.90 27.95
C GLY A 221 -5.69 12.49 26.62
N PHE A 222 -4.43 12.85 26.40
CA PHE A 222 -3.68 12.46 25.22
C PHE A 222 -2.59 11.47 25.58
N VAL A 223 -2.28 10.58 24.64
CA VAL A 223 -1.10 9.70 24.71
C VAL A 223 -0.22 9.95 23.51
N GLN A 224 1.10 9.95 23.73
CA GLN A 224 2.07 10.11 22.67
C GLN A 224 2.25 8.81 21.89
N VAL A 225 2.11 8.90 20.57
CA VAL A 225 2.20 7.75 19.67
C VAL A 225 3.13 8.07 18.52
N LEU A 226 4.08 7.18 18.26
CA LEU A 226 4.89 7.18 17.06
C LEU A 226 4.16 6.39 15.97
N THR A 227 3.97 7.01 14.81
CA THR A 227 3.41 6.36 13.61
C THR A 227 4.26 6.66 12.38
N PRO A 228 4.20 5.89 11.28
CA PRO A 228 4.66 6.38 9.99
C PRO A 228 3.95 7.69 9.63
N TYR A 229 4.52 8.46 8.69
CA TYR A 229 3.82 9.60 8.12
C TYR A 229 2.44 9.17 7.61
N PRO A 230 1.37 9.94 7.86
CA PRO A 230 -0.01 9.49 7.63
C PRO A 230 -0.29 9.07 6.19
N GLU A 231 0.37 9.67 5.20
CA GLU A 231 0.26 9.25 3.79
C GLU A 231 0.74 7.80 3.61
N LEU A 232 1.90 7.45 4.16
CA LEU A 232 2.42 6.08 4.13
C LEU A 232 1.60 5.15 5.00
N ARG A 233 1.22 5.58 6.21
CA ARG A 233 0.40 4.76 7.12
C ARG A 233 -0.95 4.40 6.47
N LYS A 234 -1.62 5.36 5.83
CA LYS A 234 -2.87 5.12 5.08
C LYS A 234 -2.67 4.10 3.97
N TYR A 235 -1.59 4.22 3.20
CA TYR A 235 -1.24 3.24 2.16
C TYR A 235 -0.96 1.84 2.75
N LEU A 236 -0.23 1.77 3.85
CA LEU A 236 0.10 0.53 4.53
C LEU A 236 -1.11 -0.17 5.17
N LEU A 237 -2.08 0.59 5.68
CA LEU A 237 -3.35 0.08 6.19
C LEU A 237 -4.27 -0.36 5.04
N PHE A 238 -4.31 0.43 3.96
CA PHE A 238 -5.04 0.13 2.74
C PHE A 238 -4.62 -1.23 2.15
N THR A 239 -3.31 -1.47 2.03
CA THR A 239 -2.77 -2.74 1.51
C THR A 239 -3.01 -3.93 2.44
N ARG A 240 -3.14 -3.72 3.77
CA ARG A 240 -3.51 -4.78 4.73
C ARG A 240 -5.01 -5.09 4.78
N SER A 241 -5.87 -4.30 4.13
CA SER A 241 -7.33 -4.44 4.20
C SER A 241 -7.92 -5.63 3.40
N ILE A 242 -7.05 -6.47 2.82
CA ILE A 242 -7.44 -7.64 2.03
C ILE A 242 -8.14 -8.65 2.91
N LYS A 243 -9.34 -9.08 2.49
CA LYS A 243 -10.04 -10.19 3.13
C LYS A 243 -9.50 -11.51 2.61
N LEU A 244 -9.07 -12.35 3.56
CA LEU A 244 -8.78 -13.75 3.30
C LEU A 244 -10.05 -14.58 3.49
N SER A 245 -10.24 -15.55 2.61
CA SER A 245 -11.36 -16.49 2.68
C SER A 245 -10.89 -17.81 3.28
N SER A 246 -11.71 -18.38 4.17
CA SER A 246 -11.51 -19.72 4.70
C SER A 246 -12.52 -20.69 4.09
N ASN A 247 -12.22 -22.00 4.13
CA ASN A 247 -13.10 -23.06 3.60
C ASN A 247 -13.38 -22.96 2.08
N ILE A 248 -12.39 -22.55 1.29
CA ILE A 248 -12.48 -22.53 -0.17
C ILE A 248 -12.38 -23.95 -0.71
N LYS A 249 -13.30 -24.34 -1.59
CA LYS A 249 -13.15 -25.54 -2.42
C LYS A 249 -12.40 -25.12 -3.69
N PRO A 250 -11.15 -25.58 -3.92
CA PRO A 250 -10.43 -25.29 -5.15
C PRO A 250 -11.22 -25.85 -6.35
N LEU A 251 -11.20 -25.13 -7.48
CA LEU A 251 -11.75 -25.64 -8.74
C LEU A 251 -11.01 -26.92 -9.14
N ARG A 252 -9.68 -26.92 -8.94
CA ARG A 252 -8.80 -28.07 -9.11
C ARG A 252 -7.76 -28.04 -7.99
N GLU A 253 -7.50 -29.18 -7.36
CA GLU A 253 -6.52 -29.28 -6.26
C GLU A 253 -5.07 -29.41 -6.77
N GLU A 254 -4.89 -29.83 -8.02
CA GLU A 254 -3.59 -30.13 -8.60
C GLU A 254 -2.85 -28.86 -9.07
N SER A 255 -1.53 -28.79 -8.84
CA SER A 255 -0.66 -27.79 -9.46
C SER A 255 -0.69 -27.93 -10.99
N PHE A 256 -0.67 -26.78 -11.70
CA PHE A 256 -0.77 -26.72 -13.16
C PHE A 256 -2.02 -27.40 -13.73
N ALA A 257 -3.14 -27.39 -12.98
CA ALA A 257 -4.36 -28.07 -13.37
C ALA A 257 -4.83 -27.73 -14.80
N PHE A 258 -4.77 -26.45 -15.20
CA PHE A 258 -5.14 -26.03 -16.55
C PHE A 258 -4.33 -26.77 -17.64
N VAL A 259 -3.01 -26.86 -17.47
CA VAL A 259 -2.09 -27.55 -18.40
C VAL A 259 -2.28 -29.06 -18.38
N ARG A 260 -2.57 -29.64 -17.21
CA ARG A 260 -2.89 -31.07 -17.08
C ARG A 260 -4.20 -31.42 -17.79
N ASP A 261 -5.20 -30.57 -17.63
CA ASP A 261 -6.52 -30.77 -18.23
C ASP A 261 -6.46 -30.50 -19.75
N MET A 262 -5.61 -29.58 -20.23
CA MET A 262 -5.22 -29.47 -21.65
C MET A 262 -4.66 -30.79 -22.20
N GLU A 263 -3.71 -31.40 -21.50
CA GLU A 263 -3.13 -32.69 -21.89
C GLU A 263 -4.21 -33.79 -21.95
N LEU A 264 -5.13 -33.81 -20.98
CA LEU A 264 -6.24 -34.77 -20.99
C LEU A 264 -7.11 -34.59 -22.23
N ILE A 265 -7.50 -33.36 -22.56
CA ILE A 265 -8.32 -33.07 -23.74
C ILE A 265 -7.58 -33.48 -25.02
N LEU A 266 -6.29 -33.14 -25.16
CA LEU A 266 -5.48 -33.55 -26.30
C LEU A 266 -5.41 -35.09 -26.44
N LYS A 267 -5.23 -35.82 -25.34
CA LYS A 267 -5.20 -37.30 -25.35
C LYS A 267 -6.54 -37.91 -25.75
N GLU A 268 -7.66 -37.30 -25.39
CA GLU A 268 -9.00 -37.77 -25.81
C GLU A 268 -9.34 -37.35 -27.24
N SER A 269 -8.87 -36.19 -27.69
CA SER A 269 -8.93 -35.75 -29.08
C SER A 269 -8.17 -36.69 -30.03
N LYS A 270 -7.00 -37.21 -29.64
CA LYS A 270 -6.28 -38.24 -30.42
C LYS A 270 -7.08 -39.53 -30.65
N LYS A 271 -8.07 -39.81 -29.79
CA LYS A 271 -8.93 -40.99 -29.88
C LYS A 271 -10.26 -40.70 -30.61
N SER A 272 -10.40 -39.51 -31.21
CA SER A 272 -11.64 -39.03 -31.86
C SER A 272 -12.87 -39.03 -30.95
N LYS A 273 -12.69 -38.79 -29.64
CA LYS A 273 -13.77 -38.80 -28.63
C LYS A 273 -14.31 -37.43 -28.25
N MET A 274 -13.71 -36.36 -28.77
CA MET A 274 -14.01 -34.99 -28.38
C MET A 274 -14.85 -34.31 -29.47
N GLU A 275 -16.14 -34.16 -29.20
CA GLU A 275 -17.07 -33.43 -30.05
C GLU A 275 -17.11 -31.95 -29.63
N ALA A 276 -16.98 -31.06 -30.62
CA ALA A 276 -16.91 -29.63 -30.39
C ALA A 276 -17.52 -28.86 -31.56
N SER A 277 -18.01 -27.66 -31.27
CA SER A 277 -18.46 -26.68 -32.26
C SER A 277 -17.66 -25.39 -32.13
N SER A 278 -17.40 -24.76 -33.27
CA SER A 278 -16.83 -23.41 -33.30
C SER A 278 -17.97 -22.40 -33.23
N LEU A 279 -17.94 -21.52 -32.24
CA LEU A 279 -18.91 -20.43 -32.09
C LEU A 279 -18.16 -19.09 -32.12
N ARG A 280 -18.19 -18.39 -33.26
CA ARG A 280 -17.42 -17.15 -33.49
C ARG A 280 -15.91 -17.37 -33.23
N SER A 281 -15.41 -16.93 -32.08
CA SER A 281 -14.01 -17.01 -31.63
C SER A 281 -13.82 -17.95 -30.44
N SER A 282 -14.86 -18.66 -29.99
CA SER A 282 -14.80 -19.63 -28.90
C SER A 282 -15.10 -21.04 -29.39
N VAL A 283 -14.66 -22.01 -28.60
CA VAL A 283 -14.91 -23.44 -28.80
C VAL A 283 -15.84 -23.93 -27.72
N GLU A 284 -16.95 -24.55 -28.12
CA GLU A 284 -17.90 -25.20 -27.22
C GLU A 284 -17.80 -26.71 -27.36
N LEU A 285 -17.46 -27.39 -26.26
CA LEU A 285 -17.51 -28.84 -26.18
C LEU A 285 -18.96 -29.30 -26.04
N LYS A 286 -19.34 -30.35 -26.77
CA LYS A 286 -20.68 -30.89 -26.67
C LYS A 286 -20.92 -31.60 -25.31
N PRO A 287 -22.17 -31.76 -24.87
CA PRO A 287 -22.50 -32.33 -23.56
C PRO A 287 -21.85 -33.70 -23.26
N GLN A 288 -21.73 -34.57 -24.27
CA GLN A 288 -21.12 -35.89 -24.10
C GLN A 288 -19.62 -35.80 -23.77
N SER A 289 -18.90 -34.89 -24.43
CA SER A 289 -17.48 -34.63 -24.16
C SER A 289 -17.27 -33.98 -22.81
N LEU A 290 -18.13 -33.04 -22.42
CA LEU A 290 -18.12 -32.42 -21.09
C LEU A 290 -18.35 -33.44 -19.98
N GLN A 291 -19.32 -34.36 -20.14
CA GLN A 291 -19.58 -35.43 -19.19
C GLN A 291 -18.40 -36.41 -19.07
N LEU A 292 -17.74 -36.75 -20.19
CA LEU A 292 -16.56 -37.59 -20.19
C LEU A 292 -15.41 -36.97 -19.37
N LEU A 293 -15.12 -35.68 -19.60
CA LEU A 293 -14.08 -34.94 -18.88
C LEU A 293 -14.41 -34.80 -17.39
N ALA A 294 -15.63 -34.38 -17.07
CA ALA A 294 -16.10 -34.24 -15.69
C ALA A 294 -15.98 -35.56 -14.92
N LYS A 295 -16.39 -36.68 -15.53
CA LYS A 295 -16.26 -38.02 -14.94
C LYS A 295 -14.80 -38.40 -14.68
N ARG A 296 -13.88 -38.11 -15.62
CA ARG A 296 -12.46 -38.43 -15.46
C ARG A 296 -11.77 -37.62 -14.38
N LEU A 297 -12.15 -36.35 -14.27
CA LEU A 297 -11.58 -35.41 -13.30
C LEU A 297 -12.34 -35.41 -11.96
N LYS A 298 -13.40 -36.22 -11.84
CA LYS A 298 -14.28 -36.31 -10.67
C LYS A 298 -14.86 -34.95 -10.27
N LEU A 299 -15.29 -34.17 -11.28
CA LEU A 299 -15.89 -32.85 -11.10
C LEU A 299 -17.41 -32.93 -11.30
N ASP A 300 -18.14 -32.16 -10.50
CA ASP A 300 -19.58 -31.97 -10.69
C ASP A 300 -19.80 -31.03 -11.87
N LEU A 301 -20.53 -31.50 -12.90
CA LEU A 301 -20.75 -30.71 -14.11
C LEU A 301 -21.76 -29.60 -13.84
N ASN A 302 -21.25 -28.39 -13.57
CA ASN A 302 -22.01 -27.15 -13.45
C ASN A 302 -21.55 -26.14 -14.51
N ASP A 303 -22.17 -24.95 -14.56
CA ASP A 303 -21.86 -23.96 -15.60
C ASP A 303 -20.43 -23.41 -15.51
N HIS A 304 -19.85 -23.31 -14.30
CA HIS A 304 -18.45 -22.93 -14.11
C HIS A 304 -17.49 -23.97 -14.70
N VAL A 305 -17.73 -25.27 -14.46
CA VAL A 305 -16.92 -26.36 -15.00
C VAL A 305 -17.06 -26.46 -16.52
N LYS A 306 -18.27 -26.22 -17.07
CA LYS A 306 -18.48 -26.14 -18.53
C LYS A 306 -17.67 -24.99 -19.13
N ALA A 307 -17.76 -23.80 -18.55
CA ALA A 307 -17.00 -22.63 -19.00
C ALA A 307 -15.49 -22.88 -18.95
N TYR A 308 -15.00 -23.53 -17.89
CA TYR A 308 -13.61 -23.95 -17.76
C TYR A 308 -13.15 -24.87 -18.90
N PHE A 309 -13.88 -25.94 -19.21
CA PHE A 309 -13.49 -26.84 -20.29
C PHE A 309 -13.59 -26.20 -21.68
N ASN A 310 -14.59 -25.35 -21.91
CA ASN A 310 -14.71 -24.58 -23.16
C ASN A 310 -13.55 -23.59 -23.31
N LEU A 311 -13.11 -22.96 -22.22
CA LEU A 311 -11.94 -22.10 -22.22
C LEU A 311 -10.67 -22.90 -22.59
N ILE A 312 -10.47 -24.08 -22.01
CA ILE A 312 -9.34 -24.96 -22.37
C ILE A 312 -9.38 -25.31 -23.86
N ALA A 313 -10.54 -25.77 -24.35
CA ALA A 313 -10.70 -26.14 -25.75
C ALA A 313 -10.42 -24.96 -26.69
N THR A 314 -10.86 -23.76 -26.30
CA THR A 314 -10.59 -22.52 -27.05
C THR A 314 -9.11 -22.21 -27.08
N LYS A 315 -8.41 -22.29 -25.93
CA LYS A 315 -6.96 -22.08 -25.85
C LYS A 315 -6.18 -23.11 -26.66
N LEU A 316 -6.60 -24.38 -26.66
CA LEU A 316 -5.97 -25.42 -27.47
C LEU A 316 -6.04 -25.10 -28.98
N VAL A 317 -7.16 -24.57 -29.45
CA VAL A 317 -7.29 -24.11 -30.84
C VAL A 317 -6.47 -22.85 -31.10
N LEU A 318 -6.48 -21.87 -30.18
CA LEU A 318 -5.68 -20.65 -30.30
C LEU A 318 -4.17 -20.92 -30.36
N PHE A 319 -3.70 -21.91 -29.59
CA PHE A 319 -2.30 -22.32 -29.57
C PHE A 319 -1.93 -23.27 -30.72
N GLU A 320 -2.86 -23.54 -31.64
CA GLU A 320 -2.66 -24.47 -32.76
C GLU A 320 -2.27 -25.89 -32.30
N LEU A 321 -2.65 -26.25 -31.07
CA LEU A 321 -2.52 -27.61 -30.54
C LEU A 321 -3.71 -28.48 -30.95
N ALA A 322 -4.83 -27.86 -31.34
CA ALA A 322 -6.00 -28.54 -31.85
C ALA A 322 -6.66 -27.72 -32.97
N LYS A 323 -7.50 -28.39 -33.77
CA LYS A 323 -8.38 -27.76 -34.77
C LYS A 323 -9.75 -28.42 -34.73
N ILE A 324 -10.78 -27.68 -35.13
CA ILE A 324 -12.13 -28.23 -35.27
C ILE A 324 -12.32 -28.66 -36.73
N ALA A 325 -12.64 -29.93 -36.94
CA ALA A 325 -13.05 -30.47 -38.24
C ALA A 325 -14.16 -31.50 -38.02
N ASP A 326 -15.16 -31.51 -38.91
CA ASP A 326 -16.30 -32.45 -38.87
C ASP A 326 -17.01 -32.53 -37.51
N GLY A 327 -17.10 -31.40 -36.80
CA GLY A 327 -17.73 -31.33 -35.47
C GLY A 327 -16.93 -32.00 -34.34
N GLN A 328 -15.65 -32.28 -34.58
CA GLN A 328 -14.72 -32.87 -33.62
C GLN A 328 -13.52 -31.96 -33.37
N LEU A 329 -13.00 -32.00 -32.14
CA LEU A 329 -11.73 -31.39 -31.78
C LEU A 329 -10.61 -32.38 -32.07
N LEU A 330 -9.89 -32.14 -33.17
CA LEU A 330 -8.78 -32.97 -33.64
C LEU A 330 -7.43 -32.34 -33.23
N CYS A 331 -6.42 -33.17 -33.04
CA CYS A 331 -5.06 -32.70 -32.77
C CYS A 331 -4.06 -33.46 -33.64
N GLU A 332 -3.13 -32.73 -34.25
CA GLU A 332 -2.07 -33.25 -35.11
C GLU A 332 -0.72 -32.77 -34.57
N ASN A 333 0.29 -33.63 -34.54
CA ASN A 333 1.67 -33.28 -34.15
C ASN A 333 1.86 -32.63 -32.76
N VAL A 334 0.99 -32.89 -31.77
CA VAL A 334 1.10 -32.31 -30.41
C VAL A 334 2.18 -32.92 -29.53
N ASP A 335 2.95 -33.89 -30.02
CA ASP A 335 3.94 -34.61 -29.22
C ASP A 335 5.08 -33.70 -28.74
N TYR A 336 5.40 -32.63 -29.47
CA TYR A 336 6.39 -31.65 -29.01
C TYR A 336 5.94 -30.94 -27.71
N PHE A 337 4.64 -30.66 -27.58
CA PHE A 337 4.07 -30.04 -26.38
C PHE A 337 3.94 -31.07 -25.26
N LEU A 338 3.45 -32.27 -25.58
CA LEU A 338 3.28 -33.35 -24.59
C LEU A 338 4.61 -33.91 -24.06
N LYS A 339 5.73 -33.75 -24.75
CA LYS A 339 7.06 -34.15 -24.24
C LYS A 339 7.67 -33.18 -23.23
N LYS A 340 7.21 -31.93 -23.18
CA LYS A 340 7.65 -30.93 -22.20
C LYS A 340 7.20 -31.31 -20.78
N ASN A 341 7.95 -30.89 -19.77
CA ASN A 341 7.50 -30.97 -18.38
C ASN A 341 6.34 -29.97 -18.12
N LEU A 342 5.72 -30.01 -16.94
CA LEU A 342 4.56 -29.17 -16.65
C LEU A 342 4.88 -27.67 -16.64
N GLU A 343 6.04 -27.28 -16.11
CA GLU A 343 6.49 -25.89 -16.05
C GLU A 343 6.74 -25.32 -17.46
N ASP A 344 7.44 -26.08 -18.31
CA ASP A 344 7.72 -25.70 -19.69
C ASP A 344 6.43 -25.56 -20.52
N ARG A 345 5.43 -26.41 -20.25
CA ARG A 345 4.11 -26.28 -20.89
C ARG A 345 3.35 -25.07 -20.36
N ALA A 346 3.45 -24.77 -19.07
CA ALA A 346 2.84 -23.59 -18.46
C ALA A 346 3.45 -22.30 -19.01
N ILE A 347 4.79 -22.24 -19.10
CA ILE A 347 5.54 -21.14 -19.71
C ILE A 347 5.19 -21.02 -21.20
N PHE A 348 5.04 -22.14 -21.92
CA PHE A 348 4.57 -22.14 -23.30
C PHE A 348 3.21 -21.47 -23.41
N CYS A 349 2.23 -21.84 -22.58
CA CYS A 349 0.91 -21.23 -22.57
C CYS A 349 1.00 -19.73 -22.24
N PHE A 350 1.74 -19.37 -21.19
CA PHE A 350 1.90 -17.99 -20.72
C PHE A 350 2.47 -17.07 -21.81
N ARG A 351 3.57 -17.49 -22.45
CA ARG A 351 4.32 -16.70 -23.44
C ARG A 351 3.88 -16.92 -24.89
N HIS A 352 2.83 -17.69 -25.14
CA HIS A 352 2.40 -18.00 -26.50
C HIS A 352 1.96 -16.71 -27.22
N LEU A 353 2.46 -16.48 -28.45
CA LEU A 353 2.16 -15.26 -29.23
C LEU A 353 0.66 -15.08 -29.51
N LYS A 354 -0.08 -16.19 -29.56
CA LYS A 354 -1.55 -16.20 -29.77
C LYS A 354 -2.35 -16.28 -28.46
N ASN A 355 -1.71 -16.12 -27.30
CA ASN A 355 -2.41 -16.09 -26.03
C ASN A 355 -3.18 -14.78 -25.87
N THR A 356 -4.38 -14.75 -26.47
CA THR A 356 -5.33 -13.65 -26.34
C THR A 356 -6.36 -13.96 -25.28
N PHE A 357 -6.91 -12.92 -24.65
CA PHE A 357 -8.04 -13.05 -23.73
C PHE A 357 -9.29 -13.51 -24.46
N VAL A 358 -9.87 -14.62 -24.01
CA VAL A 358 -11.04 -15.25 -24.61
C VAL A 358 -12.33 -14.67 -24.04
N THR A 359 -12.37 -14.41 -22.73
CA THR A 359 -13.59 -13.96 -22.04
C THR A 359 -13.66 -12.45 -21.81
N PHE A 360 -12.70 -11.68 -22.34
CA PHE A 360 -12.72 -10.22 -22.23
C PHE A 360 -13.62 -9.61 -23.32
N GLU A 361 -14.68 -8.91 -22.89
CA GLU A 361 -15.68 -8.30 -23.79
C GLU A 361 -15.54 -6.77 -23.87
N GLY A 362 -14.51 -6.18 -23.25
CA GLY A 362 -14.30 -4.74 -23.23
C GLY A 362 -13.61 -4.16 -24.48
N PRO A 363 -13.32 -2.85 -24.48
CA PRO A 363 -12.65 -2.16 -25.58
C PRO A 363 -11.28 -2.78 -25.92
N LYS A 364 -11.01 -3.00 -27.21
CA LYS A 364 -9.75 -3.65 -27.65
C LYS A 364 -8.51 -2.83 -27.33
N GLU A 365 -8.65 -1.51 -27.25
CA GLU A 365 -7.59 -0.57 -26.91
C GLU A 365 -7.02 -0.83 -25.51
N MET A 366 -7.84 -1.40 -24.60
CA MET A 366 -7.42 -1.78 -23.26
C MET A 366 -6.53 -3.02 -23.24
N LEU A 367 -6.62 -3.88 -24.25
CA LEU A 367 -5.82 -5.10 -24.41
C LEU A 367 -4.43 -4.83 -25.00
N ASN A 368 -3.75 -3.80 -24.51
CA ASN A 368 -2.36 -3.54 -24.86
C ASN A 368 -1.41 -4.22 -23.86
N GLU A 369 -0.19 -4.51 -24.30
CA GLU A 369 0.83 -5.21 -23.52
C GLU A 369 1.15 -4.51 -22.18
N LYS A 370 1.10 -3.17 -22.16
CA LYS A 370 1.34 -2.37 -20.95
C LYS A 370 0.29 -2.68 -19.88
N ASN A 371 -0.99 -2.56 -20.22
CA ASN A 371 -2.09 -2.82 -19.28
C ASN A 371 -2.08 -4.26 -18.78
N VAL A 372 -1.83 -5.23 -19.66
CA VAL A 372 -1.76 -6.66 -19.28
C VAL A 372 -0.63 -6.90 -18.28
N LYS A 373 0.57 -6.38 -18.53
CA LYS A 373 1.69 -6.48 -17.59
C LYS A 373 1.43 -5.81 -16.26
N GLU A 374 0.74 -4.67 -16.24
CA GLU A 374 0.34 -4.01 -14.99
C GLU A 374 -0.68 -4.87 -14.22
N CYS A 375 -1.68 -5.45 -14.90
CA CYS A 375 -2.59 -6.42 -14.29
C CYS A 375 -1.84 -7.62 -13.71
N GLU A 376 -0.88 -8.20 -14.42
CA GLU A 376 -0.05 -9.31 -13.92
C GLU A 376 0.70 -8.91 -12.64
N LYS A 377 1.39 -7.77 -12.65
CA LYS A 377 2.16 -7.27 -11.49
C LYS A 377 1.30 -6.95 -10.29
N SER A 378 0.00 -6.71 -10.47
CA SER A 378 -0.91 -6.45 -9.35
C SER A 378 -1.03 -7.63 -8.36
N ILE A 379 -0.51 -8.81 -8.72
CA ILE A 379 -0.43 -9.98 -7.83
C ILE A 379 0.62 -9.84 -6.72
N VAL A 380 1.62 -8.97 -6.88
CA VAL A 380 2.76 -8.85 -5.95
C VAL A 380 2.36 -8.63 -4.48
N PRO A 381 1.38 -7.77 -4.14
CA PRO A 381 0.96 -7.57 -2.75
C PRO A 381 0.34 -8.80 -2.08
N VAL A 382 -0.01 -9.84 -2.85
CA VAL A 382 -0.73 -11.02 -2.35
C VAL A 382 0.02 -12.34 -2.53
N LEU A 383 1.30 -12.29 -2.88
CA LEU A 383 2.13 -13.48 -3.15
C LEU A 383 2.16 -14.47 -1.98
N ASP A 384 2.30 -13.96 -0.76
CA ASP A 384 2.45 -14.77 0.45
C ASP A 384 1.13 -14.96 1.22
N LEU A 385 0.02 -14.53 0.65
CA LEU A 385 -1.29 -14.66 1.27
C LEU A 385 -1.93 -16.01 0.93
N GLY A 386 -2.92 -16.39 1.76
CA GLY A 386 -3.77 -17.56 1.52
C GLY A 386 -4.79 -17.31 0.40
N TRP A 387 -5.97 -17.91 0.53
CA TRP A 387 -7.06 -17.64 -0.41
C TRP A 387 -7.56 -16.20 -0.28
N VAL A 388 -7.43 -15.44 -1.36
CA VAL A 388 -7.82 -14.04 -1.47
C VAL A 388 -9.17 -13.92 -2.16
N ASP A 389 -10.08 -13.17 -1.54
CA ASP A 389 -11.31 -12.73 -2.18
C ASP A 389 -11.01 -11.71 -3.29
N PHE A 390 -11.41 -12.00 -4.52
CA PHE A 390 -11.15 -11.11 -5.66
C PHE A 390 -11.83 -9.74 -5.50
N THR A 391 -13.02 -9.67 -4.89
CA THR A 391 -13.72 -8.39 -4.68
C THR A 391 -13.01 -7.50 -3.67
N SER A 392 -12.35 -8.08 -2.67
CA SER A 392 -11.51 -7.33 -1.73
C SER A 392 -10.16 -6.99 -2.34
N PHE A 393 -9.62 -7.85 -3.20
CA PHE A 393 -8.41 -7.57 -3.97
C PHE A 393 -8.57 -6.37 -4.90
N THR A 394 -9.69 -6.23 -5.62
CA THR A 394 -9.91 -5.09 -6.52
C THR A 394 -9.89 -3.74 -5.79
N LYS A 395 -10.29 -3.73 -4.52
CA LYS A 395 -10.28 -2.52 -3.67
C LYS A 395 -8.88 -2.04 -3.32
N ILE A 396 -7.88 -2.92 -3.38
CA ILE A 396 -6.50 -2.58 -3.02
C ILE A 396 -5.59 -2.37 -4.25
N LEU A 397 -6.14 -2.43 -5.46
CA LEU A 397 -5.36 -2.30 -6.69
C LEU A 397 -4.70 -0.92 -6.78
N THR A 398 -3.40 -0.92 -7.05
CA THR A 398 -2.58 0.30 -7.11
C THR A 398 -2.04 0.61 -8.51
N ILE A 399 -2.47 -0.15 -9.51
CA ILE A 399 -1.93 -0.13 -10.86
C ILE A 399 -2.55 0.99 -11.71
N GLY A 400 -1.73 1.58 -12.58
CA GLY A 400 -2.23 2.54 -13.56
C GLY A 400 -2.65 1.82 -14.83
N LEU A 401 -3.94 1.85 -15.15
CA LEU A 401 -4.46 1.38 -16.44
C LEU A 401 -4.70 2.57 -17.37
N ASN A 402 -4.34 2.41 -18.65
CA ASN A 402 -4.44 3.46 -19.68
C ASN A 402 -3.60 4.71 -19.35
N GLU A 403 -4.23 5.89 -19.39
CA GLU A 403 -3.64 7.20 -19.06
C GLU A 403 -3.74 7.55 -17.58
N LYS A 404 -4.42 6.74 -16.76
CA LYS A 404 -4.54 7.01 -15.32
C LYS A 404 -3.19 6.72 -14.64
N PRO A 405 -2.67 7.66 -13.83
CA PRO A 405 -1.42 7.45 -13.13
C PRO A 405 -1.55 6.37 -12.06
N SER A 406 -0.45 5.65 -11.84
CA SER A 406 -0.26 4.84 -10.63
C SER A 406 -0.39 5.70 -9.36
N ILE A 407 -0.50 5.08 -8.19
CA ILE A 407 -0.54 5.83 -6.92
C ILE A 407 0.62 6.81 -6.80
N GLU A 408 0.29 8.10 -6.70
CA GLU A 408 1.23 9.20 -6.62
C GLU A 408 0.80 10.21 -5.56
N LEU A 409 1.80 10.80 -4.91
CA LEU A 409 1.60 11.87 -3.95
C LEU A 409 1.28 13.16 -4.73
N THR A 410 0.10 13.71 -4.49
CA THR A 410 -0.40 14.90 -5.18
C THR A 410 -1.01 15.88 -4.18
N GLN A 411 -1.06 17.15 -4.57
CA GLN A 411 -1.63 18.19 -3.73
C GLN A 411 -3.15 18.23 -3.91
N VAL A 412 -3.88 17.98 -2.82
CA VAL A 412 -5.34 18.09 -2.74
C VAL A 412 -5.68 19.19 -1.74
N GLY A 413 -6.02 20.37 -2.25
CA GLY A 413 -6.18 21.57 -1.44
C GLY A 413 -4.85 21.98 -0.79
N ARG A 414 -4.82 22.00 0.56
CA ARG A 414 -3.62 22.32 1.35
C ARG A 414 -2.78 21.11 1.74
N LYS A 415 -3.27 19.88 1.51
CA LYS A 415 -2.60 18.65 1.95
C LYS A 415 -2.00 17.89 0.77
N LEU A 416 -0.90 17.19 0.99
CA LEU A 416 -0.40 16.19 0.06
C LEU A 416 -0.95 14.83 0.47
N THR A 417 -1.53 14.10 -0.47
CA THR A 417 -2.07 12.77 -0.22
C THR A 417 -1.78 11.85 -1.40
N TYR A 418 -1.68 10.55 -1.11
CA TYR A 418 -1.64 9.56 -2.18
C TYR A 418 -3.00 9.48 -2.85
N GLN A 419 -3.04 9.76 -4.15
CA GLN A 419 -4.23 9.53 -4.95
C GLN A 419 -4.31 8.07 -5.37
N TYR A 420 -5.45 7.46 -5.08
CA TYR A 420 -5.72 6.07 -5.43
C TYR A 420 -6.43 6.03 -6.78
N PRO A 421 -6.05 5.09 -7.68
CA PRO A 421 -6.74 4.91 -8.94
C PRO A 421 -8.19 4.48 -8.68
N SER A 422 -9.12 5.03 -9.47
CA SER A 422 -10.47 4.52 -9.60
C SER A 422 -10.58 3.71 -10.88
N TYR A 423 -11.25 2.57 -10.81
CA TYR A 423 -11.39 1.65 -11.93
C TYR A 423 -12.84 1.60 -12.39
N MET A 424 -13.03 1.64 -13.71
CA MET A 424 -14.31 1.34 -14.35
C MET A 424 -14.55 -0.18 -14.38
N ASP A 425 -15.78 -0.59 -14.64
CA ASP A 425 -16.14 -2.02 -14.67
C ASP A 425 -15.33 -2.79 -15.71
N GLU A 426 -15.02 -2.18 -16.85
CA GLU A 426 -14.18 -2.79 -17.90
C GLU A 426 -12.72 -2.97 -17.44
N GLU A 427 -12.20 -2.04 -16.64
CA GLU A 427 -10.85 -2.11 -16.06
C GLU A 427 -10.77 -3.25 -15.04
N ILE A 428 -11.79 -3.39 -14.20
CA ILE A 428 -11.91 -4.51 -13.27
C ILE A 428 -12.09 -5.84 -14.01
N HIS A 429 -12.86 -5.86 -15.10
CA HIS A 429 -13.02 -7.04 -15.94
C HIS A 429 -11.71 -7.48 -16.60
N LEU A 430 -10.85 -6.53 -17.01
CA LEU A 430 -9.52 -6.83 -17.52
C LEU A 430 -8.64 -7.49 -16.45
N VAL A 431 -8.60 -6.94 -15.24
CA VAL A 431 -7.86 -7.53 -14.12
C VAL A 431 -8.39 -8.93 -13.82
N LYS A 432 -9.71 -9.10 -13.77
CA LYS A 432 -10.37 -10.38 -13.52
C LYS A 432 -9.99 -11.41 -14.57
N THR A 433 -10.06 -11.05 -15.85
CA THR A 433 -9.69 -11.93 -16.95
C THR A 433 -8.19 -12.28 -16.90
N THR A 434 -7.34 -11.31 -16.56
CA THR A 434 -5.89 -11.55 -16.35
C THR A 434 -5.65 -12.62 -15.29
N PHE A 435 -6.33 -12.55 -14.16
CA PHE A 435 -6.15 -13.55 -13.09
C PHE A 435 -6.75 -14.90 -13.47
N PHE A 436 -8.06 -14.95 -13.70
CA PHE A 436 -8.80 -16.21 -13.80
C PHE A 436 -8.66 -16.93 -15.15
N GLU A 437 -8.19 -16.23 -16.19
CA GLU A 437 -7.90 -16.84 -17.49
C GLU A 437 -6.39 -17.00 -17.69
N HIS A 438 -5.64 -15.91 -17.61
CA HIS A 438 -4.24 -15.88 -18.06
C HIS A 438 -3.27 -16.44 -17.01
N LEU A 439 -3.27 -15.90 -15.79
CA LEU A 439 -2.40 -16.38 -14.70
C LEU A 439 -2.78 -17.80 -14.26
N PHE A 440 -4.08 -18.12 -14.26
CA PHE A 440 -4.54 -19.48 -13.97
C PHE A 440 -4.09 -20.49 -15.02
N ALA A 441 -4.19 -20.15 -16.32
CA ALA A 441 -3.72 -21.03 -17.39
C ALA A 441 -2.20 -21.29 -17.33
N ALA A 442 -1.45 -20.30 -16.86
CA ALA A 442 0.00 -20.40 -16.61
C ALA A 442 0.35 -21.13 -15.30
N GLY A 443 -0.63 -21.58 -14.51
CA GLY A 443 -0.40 -22.23 -13.22
C GLY A 443 0.18 -21.31 -12.15
N LEU A 444 0.16 -20.00 -12.35
CA LEU A 444 0.70 -18.99 -11.41
C LEU A 444 -0.26 -18.75 -10.24
N ILE A 445 -1.55 -18.97 -10.47
CA ILE A 445 -2.57 -18.97 -9.42
C ILE A 445 -3.40 -20.25 -9.49
N ASN A 446 -4.10 -20.55 -8.41
CA ASN A 446 -5.21 -21.49 -8.39
C ASN A 446 -6.51 -20.76 -8.08
N CYS A 447 -7.61 -21.26 -8.63
CA CYS A 447 -8.93 -20.67 -8.52
C CYS A 447 -9.80 -21.50 -7.59
N GLY A 448 -10.68 -20.84 -6.82
CA GLY A 448 -11.57 -21.50 -5.88
C GLY A 448 -12.91 -20.80 -5.82
N ASP A 449 -13.94 -21.58 -5.49
CA ASP A 449 -15.31 -21.08 -5.41
C ASP A 449 -15.75 -21.02 -3.94
N ALA A 450 -16.12 -19.82 -3.49
CA ALA A 450 -16.71 -19.57 -2.19
C ALA A 450 -18.07 -18.90 -2.35
N LYS A 451 -19.04 -19.62 -2.93
CA LYS A 451 -20.45 -19.18 -3.01
C LYS A 451 -20.62 -17.68 -3.32
N ASN A 452 -19.87 -17.18 -4.30
CA ASN A 452 -19.73 -15.74 -4.61
C ASN A 452 -19.28 -14.91 -3.38
N PRO A 453 -17.99 -14.54 -3.31
CA PRO A 453 -17.13 -14.14 -4.43
C PRO A 453 -16.11 -15.20 -4.91
N GLN A 454 -15.61 -15.02 -6.15
CA GLN A 454 -14.52 -15.82 -6.70
C GLN A 454 -13.23 -15.56 -5.92
N CYS A 455 -12.52 -16.63 -5.58
CA CYS A 455 -11.29 -16.56 -4.81
C CYS A 455 -10.11 -17.11 -5.62
N PHE A 456 -8.92 -16.62 -5.31
CA PHE A 456 -7.68 -17.16 -5.87
C PHE A 456 -6.60 -17.29 -4.80
N ILE A 457 -5.59 -18.11 -5.08
CA ILE A 457 -4.38 -18.22 -4.27
C ILE A 457 -3.18 -18.29 -5.21
N VAL A 458 -2.09 -17.64 -4.83
CA VAL A 458 -0.83 -17.71 -5.60
C VAL A 458 -0.16 -19.06 -5.36
N THR A 459 0.23 -19.74 -6.42
CA THR A 459 0.93 -21.03 -6.31
C THR A 459 2.40 -20.83 -5.95
N GLU A 460 3.10 -21.89 -5.54
CA GLU A 460 4.56 -21.84 -5.36
C GLU A 460 5.29 -21.39 -6.63
N PHE A 461 4.83 -21.86 -7.79
CA PHE A 461 5.35 -21.44 -9.08
C PHE A 461 5.10 -19.94 -9.33
N GLY A 462 3.88 -19.44 -9.04
CA GLY A 462 3.58 -18.02 -9.11
C GLY A 462 4.50 -17.16 -8.23
N ARG A 463 4.75 -17.61 -7.00
CA ARG A 463 5.70 -16.96 -6.09
C ARG A 463 7.12 -16.92 -6.66
N SER A 464 7.61 -18.00 -7.26
CA SER A 464 8.94 -18.00 -7.89
C SER A 464 9.04 -17.07 -9.11
N VAL A 465 7.93 -16.79 -9.80
CA VAL A 465 7.93 -15.94 -11.00
C VAL A 465 7.84 -14.45 -10.65
N PHE A 466 7.14 -14.10 -9.57
CA PHE A 466 6.88 -12.71 -9.17
C PHE A 466 7.58 -12.26 -7.88
N GLY A 467 8.20 -13.19 -7.14
CA GLY A 467 8.83 -12.94 -5.84
C GLY A 467 10.27 -12.41 -5.90
N ASP A 468 10.87 -12.37 -7.09
CA ASP A 468 12.24 -11.88 -7.34
C ASP A 468 12.29 -10.37 -7.63
#